data_AF-A0AAV3RBW8-F1
#
_entry.id   AF-A0AAV3RBW8-F1
#
_cell.length_a   1.000
_cell.length_b   1.000
_cell.length_c   1.000
_cell.angle_alpha   90.00
_cell.angle_beta   90.00
_cell.angle_gamma   90.00
#
_symmetry.space_group_name_H-M   'P 1'
#
loop_
_entity.id
_entity.type
_entity.pdbx_description
1 polymer ?
#
loop_
_entity_poly.entity_id
_entity_poly.type
_entity_poly.pdbx_seq_one_letter_code
_entity_poly.pdbx_strand_id
1 'polypeptide(L)'
;MSTLLVLPYLLKLIEAILQDIKALFPPDYNPFYAGFGNRHTDELSYRKIGIPKGKIFIINPKGEVAINNRVDVKSYTSLHTLVHDMFPPTSMVGQEDYNSWNFWKMPLVDVDDL
;
A
#
# COMPACT_ATOMS: atom_id res chain seq x y z
N MET A 1 25.61 -7.72 19.90
CA MET A 1 26.05 -6.56 19.09
C MET A 1 25.55 -6.57 17.64
N SER A 2 25.21 -7.72 17.02
CA SER A 2 24.87 -7.78 15.58
C SER A 2 23.41 -7.44 15.21
N THR A 3 22.45 -7.68 16.11
CA THR A 3 21.01 -7.54 15.78
C THR A 3 20.51 -6.08 15.66
N LEU A 4 21.16 -5.13 16.35
CA LEU A 4 20.75 -3.71 16.37
C LEU A 4 21.08 -2.95 15.08
N LEU A 5 22.06 -3.41 14.30
CA LEU A 5 22.43 -2.77 13.04
C LEU A 5 21.57 -3.23 11.86
N VAL A 6 20.94 -4.41 11.91
CA VAL A 6 20.18 -4.98 10.79
C VAL A 6 18.80 -4.32 10.62
N LEU A 7 18.16 -3.93 11.72
CA LEU A 7 16.84 -3.31 11.75
C LEU A 7 16.73 -2.04 10.87
N PRO A 8 17.65 -1.05 10.95
CA PRO A 8 17.60 0.13 10.10
C PRO A 8 17.86 -0.14 8.62
N TYR A 9 18.59 -1.21 8.24
CA TYR A 9 18.77 -1.56 6.82
C TYR A 9 17.54 -2.26 6.24
N LEU A 10 16.88 -3.14 7.00
CA LEU A 10 15.65 -3.79 6.55
C LEU A 10 14.50 -2.80 6.38
N LEU A 11 14.37 -1.83 7.30
CA LEU A 11 13.36 -0.79 7.19
C LEU A 11 13.59 0.08 5.94
N LYS A 12 14.85 0.37 5.60
CA LYS A 12 15.21 1.13 4.39
C LYS A 12 14.85 0.39 3.09
N LEU A 13 14.90 -0.95 3.07
CA LEU A 13 14.65 -1.71 1.84
C LEU A 13 13.19 -1.66 1.39
N ILE A 14 12.25 -1.96 2.30
CA ILE A 14 10.81 -1.94 1.98
C ILE A 14 10.39 -0.50 1.64
N GLU A 15 10.89 0.48 2.39
CA GLU A 15 10.65 1.89 2.10
C GLU A 15 11.13 2.29 0.70
N ALA A 16 12.36 1.90 0.31
CA ALA A 16 12.90 2.22 -1.01
C ALA A 16 12.04 1.63 -2.13
N ILE A 17 11.66 0.35 -2.03
CA ILE A 17 10.82 -0.31 -3.04
C ILE A 17 9.45 0.37 -3.16
N LEU A 18 8.82 0.71 -2.03
CA LEU A 18 7.51 1.37 -2.06
C LEU A 18 7.60 2.80 -2.62
N GLN A 19 8.72 3.51 -2.38
CA GLN A 19 8.95 4.82 -2.98
C GLN A 19 9.18 4.72 -4.49
N ASP A 20 9.95 3.72 -4.95
CA ASP A 20 10.18 3.48 -6.37
C ASP A 20 8.86 3.18 -7.10
N ILE A 21 7.99 2.37 -6.49
CA ILE A 21 6.64 2.11 -7.02
C ILE A 21 5.80 3.39 -7.01
N LYS A 22 5.84 4.19 -5.93
CA LYS A 22 5.12 5.47 -5.85
C LYS A 22 5.51 6.42 -6.97
N ALA A 23 6.80 6.45 -7.31
CA ALA A 23 7.36 7.32 -8.34
C ALA A 23 6.87 6.98 -9.76
N LEU A 24 6.25 5.80 -9.96
CA LEU A 24 5.59 5.45 -11.23
C LEU A 24 4.24 6.16 -11.42
N PHE A 25 3.72 6.81 -10.38
CA PHE A 25 2.43 7.50 -10.37
C PHE A 25 2.64 9.02 -10.23
N PRO A 26 1.63 9.85 -10.58
CA PRO A 26 1.68 11.28 -10.35
C PRO A 26 2.03 11.65 -8.90
N PRO A 27 2.76 12.75 -8.68
CA PRO A 27 3.22 13.15 -7.35
C PRO A 27 2.08 13.46 -6.36
N ASP A 28 0.91 13.82 -6.86
CA ASP A 28 -0.33 14.09 -6.13
C ASP A 28 -1.20 12.86 -5.90
N TYR A 29 -0.83 11.70 -6.45
CA TYR A 29 -1.55 10.45 -6.29
C TYR A 29 -0.78 9.46 -5.40
N ASN A 30 -1.48 8.88 -4.41
CA ASN A 30 -0.94 7.78 -3.63
C ASN A 30 -1.54 6.46 -4.14
N PRO A 31 -0.76 5.60 -4.83
CA PRO A 31 -1.25 4.33 -5.36
C PRO A 31 -1.53 3.29 -4.27
N PHE A 32 -1.08 3.53 -3.03
CA PHE A 32 -1.21 2.58 -1.95
C PHE A 32 -2.44 2.86 -1.10
N TYR A 33 -3.44 1.98 -1.20
CA TYR A 33 -4.67 2.07 -0.41
C TYR A 33 -4.52 1.54 1.03
N ALA A 34 -3.86 0.39 1.19
CA ALA A 34 -3.69 -0.33 2.46
C ALA A 34 -2.37 -1.13 2.46
N GLY A 35 -1.91 -1.56 3.64
CA GLY A 35 -0.69 -2.34 3.81
C GLY A 35 -0.90 -3.56 4.70
N PHE A 36 -0.42 -4.72 4.27
CA PHE A 36 -0.44 -5.97 5.03
C PHE A 36 0.99 -6.44 5.27
N GLY A 37 1.41 -6.47 6.53
CA GLY A 37 2.75 -6.88 6.94
C GLY A 37 2.72 -7.98 7.98
N ASN A 38 3.89 -8.48 8.35
CA ASN A 38 4.08 -9.47 9.40
C ASN A 38 5.02 -8.99 10.52
N ARG A 39 5.58 -7.78 10.39
CA ARG A 39 6.46 -7.16 11.38
C ARG A 39 6.00 -5.74 11.67
N HIS A 40 6.30 -5.26 12.88
CA HIS A 40 6.08 -3.85 13.23
C HIS A 40 6.86 -2.90 12.29
N THR A 41 7.98 -3.36 11.74
CA THR A 41 8.77 -2.58 10.78
C THR A 41 7.99 -2.29 9.50
N ASP A 42 7.09 -3.18 9.09
CA ASP A 42 6.26 -2.97 7.90
C ASP A 42 5.28 -1.83 8.15
N GLU A 43 4.71 -1.73 9.37
CA GLU A 43 3.86 -0.60 9.75
C GLU A 43 4.59 0.73 9.58
N LEU A 44 5.84 0.80 10.01
CA LEU A 44 6.64 2.01 9.86
C LEU A 44 6.85 2.37 8.39
N SER A 45 7.19 1.40 7.55
CA SER A 45 7.38 1.62 6.11
C SER A 45 6.09 2.11 5.44
N TYR A 46 4.95 1.48 5.74
CA TYR A 46 3.64 1.87 5.20
C TYR A 46 3.21 3.27 5.65
N ARG A 47 3.47 3.64 6.90
CA ARG A 47 3.17 4.99 7.38
C ARG A 47 4.00 6.04 6.64
N LYS A 48 5.26 5.74 6.33
CA LYS A 48 6.17 6.69 5.68
C LYS A 48 5.77 7.03 4.24
N ILE A 49 5.15 6.10 3.53
CA ILE A 49 4.67 6.34 2.16
C ILE A 49 3.28 6.98 2.10
N GLY A 50 2.59 7.10 3.23
CA GLY A 50 1.32 7.81 3.37
C GLY A 50 0.08 6.92 3.56
N ILE A 51 0.25 5.63 3.91
CA ILE A 51 -0.90 4.77 4.24
C ILE A 51 -1.41 5.12 5.64
N PRO A 52 -2.72 5.41 5.82
CA PRO A 52 -3.30 5.67 7.15
C PRO A 52 -3.18 4.45 8.08
N LYS A 53 -2.92 4.69 9.37
CA LYS A 53 -2.73 3.62 10.37
C LYS A 53 -3.91 2.63 10.45
N GLY A 54 -5.14 3.11 10.26
CA GLY A 54 -6.36 2.28 10.23
C GLY A 54 -6.47 1.36 9.01
N LYS A 55 -5.57 1.48 8.03
CA LYS A 55 -5.47 0.65 6.83
C LYS A 55 -4.16 -0.14 6.78
N ILE A 56 -3.47 -0.24 7.91
CA ILE A 56 -2.26 -1.04 8.06
C ILE A 56 -2.55 -2.20 9.00
N PHE A 57 -2.27 -3.41 8.54
CA PHE A 57 -2.58 -4.65 9.22
C PHE A 57 -1.31 -5.47 9.42
N ILE A 58 -0.97 -5.77 10.66
CA ILE A 58 0.15 -6.66 10.98
C ILE A 58 -0.40 -8.02 11.41
N ILE A 59 -0.04 -9.05 10.66
CA ILE A 59 -0.53 -10.42 10.85
C ILE A 59 0.56 -11.24 11.55
N ASN A 60 0.20 -11.88 12.66
CA ASN A 60 1.12 -12.79 13.34
C ASN A 60 1.06 -14.22 12.75
N PRO A 61 2.00 -15.11 13.11
CA PRO A 61 2.01 -16.48 12.59
C PRO A 61 0.78 -17.33 12.96
N LYS A 62 -0.01 -16.91 13.94
CA LYS A 62 -1.28 -17.56 14.32
C LYS A 62 -2.47 -17.07 13.48
N GLY A 63 -2.27 -16.11 12.58
CA GLY A 63 -3.32 -15.51 11.75
C GLY A 63 -4.15 -14.44 12.47
N GLU A 64 -3.68 -13.94 13.61
CA GLU A 64 -4.30 -12.83 14.32
C GLU A 64 -3.77 -11.51 13.73
N VAL A 65 -4.68 -10.55 13.55
CA VAL A 65 -4.37 -9.26 12.95
C VAL A 65 -4.40 -8.16 14.00
N ALA A 66 -3.38 -7.30 13.99
CA ALA A 66 -3.32 -6.09 14.80
C ALA A 66 -3.53 -4.84 13.94
N ILE A 67 -4.34 -3.89 14.44
CA ILE A 67 -4.63 -2.58 13.80
C ILE A 67 -4.34 -1.47 14.81
N ASN A 68 -3.69 -0.40 14.38
CA ASN A 68 -3.47 0.79 15.21
C ASN A 68 -2.71 0.57 16.54
N ASN A 69 -1.94 -0.52 16.68
CA ASN A 69 -1.24 -0.87 17.93
C ASN A 69 -2.19 -1.12 19.12
N ARG A 70 -3.50 -1.19 18.85
CA ARG A 70 -4.50 -1.77 19.73
C ARG A 70 -4.67 -3.19 19.24
N VAL A 71 -4.45 -4.16 20.11
CA VAL A 71 -4.70 -5.56 19.79
C VAL A 71 -6.22 -5.75 19.75
N ASP A 72 -6.89 -5.21 18.73
CA ASP A 72 -8.20 -5.67 18.33
C ASP A 72 -7.90 -7.00 17.61
N VAL A 73 -7.82 -8.10 18.39
CA VAL A 73 -7.45 -9.46 17.94
C VAL A 73 -8.53 -9.95 16.98
N LYS A 74 -8.60 -9.36 15.79
CA LYS A 74 -9.46 -9.82 14.72
C LYS A 74 -8.67 -10.88 13.98
N SER A 75 -9.23 -12.08 13.93
CA SER A 75 -8.72 -13.11 13.04
C SER A 75 -8.88 -12.65 11.59
N TYR A 76 -8.12 -13.25 10.67
CA TYR A 76 -8.34 -13.05 9.24
C TYR A 76 -9.81 -13.30 8.82
N THR A 77 -10.51 -14.21 9.50
CA THR A 77 -11.95 -14.46 9.32
C THR A 77 -12.80 -13.24 9.68
N SER A 78 -12.45 -12.52 10.75
CA SER A 78 -13.14 -11.29 11.16
C SER A 78 -12.84 -10.13 10.22
N LEU A 79 -11.62 -10.06 9.68
CA LEU A 79 -11.31 -9.13 8.60
C LEU A 79 -12.14 -9.41 7.36
N HIS A 80 -12.31 -10.69 6.98
CA HIS A 80 -13.11 -11.07 5.80
C HIS A 80 -14.53 -10.49 5.87
N THR A 81 -15.14 -10.48 7.06
CA THR A 81 -16.45 -9.87 7.30
C THR A 81 -16.44 -8.34 7.12
N LEU A 82 -15.32 -7.68 7.39
CA LEU A 82 -15.16 -6.23 7.27
C LEU A 82 -14.59 -5.80 5.91
N VAL A 83 -14.24 -6.74 5.02
CA VAL A 83 -13.65 -6.42 3.71
C VAL A 83 -14.56 -5.50 2.91
N HIS A 84 -15.87 -5.70 2.94
CA HIS A 84 -16.78 -4.87 2.17
C HIS A 84 -16.83 -3.41 2.65
N ASP A 85 -16.73 -3.20 3.96
CA ASP A 85 -16.72 -1.86 4.57
C ASP A 85 -15.34 -1.18 4.40
N MET A 86 -14.26 -1.95 4.49
CA MET A 86 -12.88 -1.45 4.42
C MET A 86 -12.35 -1.31 3.00
N PHE A 87 -12.83 -2.14 2.08
CA PHE A 87 -12.49 -2.19 0.66
C PHE A 87 -13.81 -2.21 -0.13
N PRO A 88 -14.57 -1.10 -0.10
CA PRO A 88 -15.79 -1.01 -0.88
C PRO A 88 -15.43 -1.25 -2.36
N PRO A 89 -16.32 -1.88 -3.13
CA PRO A 89 -16.13 -2.01 -4.57
C PRO A 89 -15.84 -0.62 -5.13
N THR A 90 -14.65 -0.45 -5.68
CA THR A 90 -14.35 0.77 -6.43
C THR A 90 -15.30 0.76 -7.62
N SER A 91 -16.23 1.71 -7.66
CA SER A 91 -17.10 1.97 -8.81
C SER A 91 -16.31 2.50 -10.01
N MET A 92 -15.01 2.16 -10.11
CA MET A 92 -14.04 2.65 -11.08
C MET A 92 -14.28 1.95 -12.42
N VAL A 93 -15.36 2.35 -13.06
CA VAL A 93 -15.56 2.26 -14.51
C VAL A 93 -14.70 3.31 -15.25
N GLY A 94 -13.83 4.09 -14.55
CA GLY A 94 -13.32 5.34 -15.11
C GLY A 94 -11.87 5.76 -14.83
N GLN A 95 -11.02 4.96 -14.18
CA GLN A 95 -9.59 5.33 -14.05
C GLN A 95 -8.71 4.19 -14.54
N GLU A 96 -8.76 3.98 -15.85
CA GLU A 96 -7.90 3.05 -16.57
C GLU A 96 -6.56 3.70 -16.99
N ASP A 97 -6.32 4.95 -16.61
CA ASP A 97 -5.19 5.77 -17.09
C ASP A 97 -3.82 5.11 -16.87
N TYR A 98 -3.69 4.28 -15.83
CA TYR A 98 -2.44 3.64 -15.41
C TYR A 98 -2.39 2.13 -15.67
N ASN A 99 -3.15 1.62 -16.66
CA ASN A 99 -3.01 0.22 -17.10
C ASN A 99 -1.98 0.08 -18.24
N SER A 100 -1.53 -1.15 -18.52
CA SER A 100 -0.54 -1.45 -19.56
C SER A 100 -0.93 -0.94 -20.96
N TRP A 101 -2.22 -0.73 -21.21
CA TRP A 101 -2.67 -0.19 -22.48
C TRP A 101 -2.60 1.33 -22.51
N ASN A 102 -3.06 2.03 -21.46
CA ASN A 102 -3.24 3.48 -21.45
C ASN A 102 -2.00 4.27 -21.01
N PHE A 103 -1.22 3.75 -20.06
CA PHE A 103 -0.05 4.48 -19.53
C PHE A 103 1.09 4.61 -20.54
N TRP A 104 1.27 3.59 -21.39
CA TRP A 104 2.36 3.52 -22.36
C TRP A 104 1.97 4.06 -23.74
N LYS A 105 0.75 4.55 -23.94
CA LYS A 105 0.39 5.17 -25.22
C LYS A 105 1.18 6.46 -25.38
N MET A 106 1.72 6.66 -26.58
CA MET A 106 2.17 7.99 -26.94
C MET A 106 0.96 8.93 -26.97
N PRO A 107 1.11 10.19 -26.52
CA PRO A 107 0.06 11.20 -26.69
C PRO A 107 -0.34 11.24 -28.16
N LEU A 108 -1.65 11.22 -28.42
CA LEU A 108 -2.13 11.46 -29.78
C LEU A 108 -1.72 12.88 -30.15
N VAL A 109 -1.20 13.05 -31.37
CA VAL A 109 -0.92 14.39 -31.92
C VAL A 109 -2.25 15.13 -32.01
N ASP A 110 -2.33 16.30 -31.39
CA ASP A 110 -3.53 17.13 -31.48
C ASP A 110 -3.75 17.54 -32.94
N VAL A 111 -4.98 17.33 -33.42
CA VAL A 111 -5.35 17.61 -34.81
C VAL A 111 -5.30 19.12 -35.12
N ASP A 112 -5.27 19.95 -34.07
CA ASP A 112 -5.11 21.40 -34.15
C ASP A 112 -3.64 21.83 -34.38
N ASP A 113 -2.68 20.93 -34.24
CA ASP A 113 -1.25 21.14 -34.55
C ASP A 113 -0.87 20.65 -35.97
N LEU A 114 -1.85 20.27 -36.81
CA LEU A 114 -1.71 19.90 -38.23
C LEU A 114 -2.22 21.00 -39.16
#